data_AF-A0A7I4YXP8-F1
#
_entry.id   AF-A0A7I4YXP8-F1
#
_cell.length_a   1.000
_cell.length_b   1.000
_cell.length_c   1.000
_cell.angle_alpha   90.00
_cell.angle_beta   90.00
_cell.angle_gamma   90.00
#
_symmetry.space_group_name_H-M   'P 1'
#
loop_
_entity.id
_entity.type
_entity.pdbx_description
1 polymer ?
#
loop_
_entity_poly.entity_id
_entity_poly.type
_entity_poly.pdbx_seq_one_letter_code
_entity_poly.pdbx_strand_id
1 'polypeptide(L)'
;MGQRLAPVLAIAYMSKIEKPLLDRRPIVYCRYIDDCFVVCSTEEEMDTCYDLLNRQAENIKFTREKPKDDWLPFLNTQVRLEGGFYHTKWYRKPSSKNILVHFNSAHPFKTKRAITSNMFKTATLVSSGRQEKIESMELARTIALSNGYPPAPKNSCGSCKKEQRGPVIDSLDKVAFCMPYISDGVSCEIRAALHRCGLKDMVRVVEIPPENLKQRLVRNRCYDRICLTPNCVICPNGQEGDCMTPGVIYLITCDLCDEEYIGETGRPLCVRVKEHLDGLNRARVETPLGAHRVESHKGAVFGITVRILLREPLISARKTLEAFFINARSPKMNRKDECLAVASELAPFSDLCGFYMAPVSRREG
;
A
#
# COMPACT_ATOMS: atom_id res chain seq x y z
N MET A 1 14.68 16.34 10.80
CA MET A 1 15.80 17.28 10.65
C MET A 1 16.84 16.62 9.77
N GLY A 2 17.33 17.33 8.75
CA GLY A 2 18.22 16.81 7.71
C GLY A 2 17.89 17.45 6.36
N GLN A 3 18.91 17.80 5.57
CA GLN A 3 18.69 18.28 4.20
C GLN A 3 17.98 17.19 3.39
N ARG A 4 16.83 17.51 2.78
CA ARG A 4 15.99 16.52 2.07
C ARG A 4 16.71 15.82 0.92
N LEU A 5 17.73 16.47 0.35
CA LEU A 5 18.50 15.97 -0.77
C LEU A 5 19.62 15.01 -0.36
N ALA A 6 20.11 15.11 0.89
CA ALA A 6 21.28 14.35 1.34
C ALA A 6 21.11 12.82 1.22
N PRO A 7 19.98 12.21 1.62
CA PRO A 7 19.80 10.76 1.45
C PRO A 7 19.78 10.33 -0.02
N VAL A 8 19.22 11.16 -0.91
CA VAL A 8 19.14 10.86 -2.35
C VAL A 8 20.52 10.88 -2.97
N LEU A 9 21.32 11.90 -2.64
CA LEU A 9 22.70 11.99 -3.10
C LEU A 9 23.56 10.86 -2.54
N ALA A 10 23.39 10.49 -1.27
CA ALA A 10 24.08 9.34 -0.67
C ALA A 10 23.73 8.04 -1.42
N ILE A 11 22.44 7.81 -1.74
CA ILE A 11 22.02 6.63 -2.51
C ILE A 11 22.65 6.63 -3.91
N ALA A 12 22.63 7.76 -4.62
CA ALA A 12 23.19 7.86 -5.96
C ALA A 12 24.72 7.66 -5.97
N TYR A 13 25.41 8.25 -5.00
CA TYR A 13 26.86 8.12 -4.87
C TYR A 13 27.27 6.68 -4.51
N MET A 14 26.57 6.06 -3.56
CA MET A 14 26.79 4.65 -3.21
C MET A 14 26.50 3.71 -4.39
N SER A 15 25.53 4.04 -5.24
CA SER A 15 25.24 3.26 -6.45
C SER A 15 26.38 3.26 -7.47
N LYS A 16 27.14 4.36 -7.56
CA LYS A 16 28.35 4.41 -8.37
C LYS A 16 29.46 3.52 -7.79
N ILE A 17 29.62 3.53 -6.47
CA ILE A 17 30.67 2.79 -5.78
C ILE A 17 30.41 1.27 -5.77
N GLU A 18 29.15 0.85 -5.63
CA GLU A 18 28.80 -0.58 -5.51
C GLU A 18 28.90 -1.35 -6.84
N LYS A 19 28.91 -0.65 -7.99
CA LYS A 19 28.84 -1.28 -9.32
C LYS A 19 29.89 -2.39 -9.55
N PRO A 20 31.20 -2.19 -9.29
CA PRO A 20 32.21 -3.23 -9.53
C PRO A 20 32.05 -4.44 -8.60
N LEU A 21 31.46 -4.25 -7.43
CA LEU A 21 31.13 -5.34 -6.52
C LEU A 21 29.94 -6.15 -7.04
N LEU A 22 28.91 -5.47 -7.58
CA LEU A 22 27.75 -6.14 -8.18
C LEU A 22 28.14 -6.97 -9.41
N ASP A 23 29.11 -6.51 -10.20
CA ASP A 23 29.62 -7.23 -11.38
C ASP A 23 30.25 -8.59 -10.99
N ARG A 24 30.77 -8.73 -9.77
CA ARG A 24 31.29 -10.00 -9.23
C ARG A 24 30.22 -10.95 -8.71
N ARG A 25 28.95 -10.52 -8.67
CA ARG A 25 27.78 -11.33 -8.29
C ARG A 25 27.93 -12.05 -6.94
N PRO A 26 28.05 -11.30 -5.81
CA PRO A 26 27.98 -11.90 -4.48
C PRO A 26 26.66 -12.65 -4.30
N ILE A 27 26.66 -13.68 -3.44
CA ILE A 27 25.49 -14.51 -3.12
C ILE A 27 24.35 -13.63 -2.58
N VAL A 28 24.69 -12.71 -1.67
CA VAL A 28 23.76 -11.72 -1.14
C VAL A 28 24.43 -10.35 -1.15
N TYR A 29 23.70 -9.36 -1.64
CA TYR A 29 24.04 -7.95 -1.46
C TYR A 29 22.79 -7.19 -1.06
N CYS A 30 22.81 -6.63 0.15
CA CYS A 30 21.76 -5.77 0.69
C CYS A 30 22.37 -4.47 1.17
N ARG A 31 21.69 -3.34 0.96
CA ARG A 31 22.17 -2.03 1.40
C ARG A 31 21.07 -1.20 2.02
N TYR A 32 21.41 -0.48 3.08
CA TYR A 32 20.60 0.56 3.68
C TYR A 32 21.39 1.86 3.74
N ILE A 33 21.17 2.74 2.77
CA ILE A 33 21.95 3.98 2.55
C ILE A 33 23.44 3.66 2.38
N ASP A 34 24.23 3.74 3.45
CA ASP A 34 25.67 3.50 3.54
C ASP A 34 26.02 2.13 4.16
N ASP A 35 25.15 1.57 5.00
CA ASP A 35 25.35 0.25 5.62
C ASP A 35 25.12 -0.86 4.58
N CYS A 36 26.16 -1.67 4.29
CA CYS A 36 26.11 -2.78 3.33
C CYS A 36 26.20 -4.13 4.05
N PHE A 37 25.43 -5.12 3.57
CA PHE A 37 25.47 -6.51 4.00
C PHE A 37 25.79 -7.38 2.78
N VAL A 38 26.93 -8.07 2.82
CA VAL A 38 27.45 -8.82 1.68
C VAL A 38 27.76 -10.24 2.12
N VAL A 39 27.37 -11.22 1.30
CA VAL A 39 27.71 -12.64 1.46
C VAL A 39 28.36 -13.11 0.16
N CYS A 40 29.57 -13.65 0.26
CA CYS A 40 30.33 -14.24 -0.85
C CYS A 40 30.50 -15.75 -0.63
N SER A 41 30.96 -16.47 -1.65
CA SER A 41 31.17 -17.92 -1.58
C SER A 41 32.41 -18.27 -0.77
N THR A 42 33.46 -17.43 -0.87
CA THR A 42 34.74 -17.61 -0.17
C THR A 42 35.19 -16.33 0.54
N GLU A 43 36.09 -16.48 1.51
CA GLU A 43 36.71 -15.33 2.20
C GLU A 43 37.58 -14.50 1.23
N GLU A 44 38.28 -15.15 0.30
CA GLU A 44 39.09 -14.49 -0.74
C GLU A 44 38.26 -13.61 -1.68
N GLU A 45 37.07 -14.08 -2.08
CA GLU A 45 36.12 -13.29 -2.85
C GLU A 45 35.65 -12.08 -2.05
N MET A 46 35.40 -12.25 -0.75
CA MET A 46 35.00 -11.17 0.14
C MET A 46 36.12 -10.12 0.31
N ASP A 47 37.37 -10.55 0.47
CA ASP A 47 38.54 -9.66 0.55
C ASP A 47 38.72 -8.87 -0.75
N THR A 48 38.60 -9.53 -1.90
CA THR A 48 38.65 -8.88 -3.22
C THR A 48 37.54 -7.83 -3.37
N CYS A 49 36.31 -8.19 -2.97
CA CYS A 49 35.16 -7.30 -2.97
C CYS A 49 35.36 -6.08 -2.07
N TYR A 50 35.92 -6.27 -0.87
CA TYR A 50 36.23 -5.21 0.08
C TYR A 50 37.29 -4.23 -0.46
N ASP A 51 38.35 -4.76 -1.07
CA ASP A 51 39.39 -3.95 -1.70
C ASP A 51 38.84 -3.15 -2.87
N LEU A 52 37.97 -3.75 -3.69
CA LEU A 52 37.34 -3.06 -4.82
C LEU A 52 36.50 -1.88 -4.36
N LEU A 53 35.69 -2.03 -3.31
CA LEU A 53 34.88 -0.94 -2.74
C LEU A 53 35.75 0.22 -2.28
N ASN A 54 36.85 -0.07 -1.55
CA ASN A 54 37.76 0.94 -1.03
C ASN A 54 38.63 1.63 -2.12
N ARG A 55 38.75 1.04 -3.31
CA ARG A 55 39.45 1.65 -4.45
C ARG A 55 38.59 2.65 -5.24
N GLN A 56 37.27 2.64 -5.08
CA GLN A 56 36.38 3.45 -5.93
C GLN A 56 36.37 4.94 -5.63
N ALA A 57 36.67 5.32 -4.39
CA ALA A 57 36.56 6.71 -3.96
C ALA A 57 37.63 7.06 -2.91
N GLU A 58 38.33 8.17 -3.12
CA GLU A 58 39.32 8.69 -2.17
C GLU A 58 38.65 9.19 -0.87
N ASN A 59 37.42 9.73 -1.00
CA ASN A 59 36.71 10.40 0.09
C ASN A 59 35.85 9.46 0.95
N ILE A 60 35.72 8.18 0.60
CA ILE A 60 34.95 7.18 1.36
C ILE A 60 35.80 5.95 1.60
N LYS A 61 35.94 5.57 2.87
CA LYS A 61 36.59 4.32 3.28
C LYS A 61 35.56 3.42 3.95
N PHE A 62 35.38 2.23 3.40
CA PHE A 62 34.54 1.19 3.96
C PHE A 62 35.28 0.48 5.08
N THR A 63 34.58 0.26 6.18
CA THR A 63 35.01 -0.63 7.26
C THR A 63 34.23 -1.93 7.20
N ARG A 64 34.90 -3.06 7.44
CA ARG A 64 34.26 -4.38 7.44
C ARG A 64 34.21 -4.94 8.85
N GLU A 65 33.02 -5.36 9.25
CA GLU A 65 32.80 -6.17 10.47
C GLU A 65 32.73 -7.65 10.05
N LYS A 66 33.45 -8.53 10.79
CA LYS A 66 33.37 -9.98 10.61
C LYS A 66 32.38 -10.59 11.63
N PRO A 67 31.74 -11.73 11.32
CA PRO A 67 30.87 -12.41 12.29
C PRO A 67 31.64 -12.73 13.57
N LYS A 68 31.03 -12.46 14.73
CA LYS A 68 31.57 -12.82 16.04
C LYS A 68 30.60 -13.80 16.70
N ASP A 69 31.10 -14.95 17.14
CA ASP A 69 30.28 -16.04 17.70
C ASP A 69 29.15 -16.46 16.73
N ASP A 70 29.45 -16.52 15.42
CA ASP A 70 28.52 -16.76 14.31
C ASP A 70 27.43 -15.68 14.08
N TRP A 71 27.47 -14.56 14.81
CA TRP A 71 26.53 -13.45 14.64
C TRP A 71 27.20 -12.24 13.99
N LEU A 72 26.55 -11.70 12.96
CA LEU A 72 26.95 -10.44 12.32
C LEU A 72 25.88 -9.37 12.58
N PRO A 73 26.22 -8.22 13.17
CA PRO A 73 25.27 -7.13 13.32
C PRO A 73 24.98 -6.45 11.97
N PHE A 74 23.71 -6.18 11.72
CA PHE A 74 23.25 -5.36 10.59
C PHE A 74 22.05 -4.53 11.03
N LEU A 75 22.16 -3.19 10.93
CA LEU A 75 21.18 -2.23 11.43
C LEU A 75 20.83 -2.45 12.92
N ASN A 76 19.58 -2.81 13.21
CA ASN A 76 19.04 -3.10 14.54
C ASN A 76 18.86 -4.60 14.78
N THR A 77 19.57 -5.45 14.04
CA THR A 77 19.49 -6.92 14.12
C THR A 77 20.86 -7.55 14.13
N GLN A 78 20.97 -8.73 14.72
CA GLN A 78 22.08 -9.65 14.51
C GLN A 78 21.58 -10.80 13.64
N VAL A 79 22.38 -11.19 12.65
CA VAL A 79 22.08 -12.25 11.68
C VAL A 79 23.09 -13.38 11.85
N ARG A 80 22.60 -14.61 11.94
CA ARG A 80 23.39 -15.85 11.88
C ARG A 80 22.91 -16.68 10.70
N LEU A 81 23.85 -17.24 9.94
CA LEU A 81 23.56 -18.13 8.82
C LEU A 81 23.91 -19.56 9.24
N GLU A 82 22.95 -20.48 9.18
CA GLU A 82 23.13 -21.87 9.61
C GLU A 82 22.33 -22.80 8.67
N GLY A 83 23.01 -23.74 8.01
CA GLY A 83 22.37 -24.74 7.15
C GLY A 83 21.53 -24.17 5.99
N GLY A 84 21.87 -22.98 5.49
CA GLY A 84 21.11 -22.27 4.46
C GLY A 84 19.92 -21.46 4.97
N PHE A 85 19.62 -21.50 6.27
CA PHE A 85 18.63 -20.66 6.93
C PHE A 85 19.30 -19.48 7.63
N TYR A 86 18.57 -18.38 7.77
CA TYR A 86 19.02 -17.22 8.53
C TYR A 86 18.22 -17.09 9.83
N HIS A 87 18.93 -16.91 10.93
CA HIS A 87 18.39 -16.60 12.24
C HIS A 87 18.65 -15.14 12.54
N THR A 88 17.63 -14.44 13.02
CA THR A 88 17.75 -13.05 13.43
C THR A 88 17.37 -12.88 14.89
N LYS A 89 18.05 -11.94 15.56
CA LYS A 89 17.67 -11.45 16.88
C LYS A 89 17.82 -9.95 16.96
N TRP A 90 17.07 -9.31 17.87
CA TRP A 90 17.13 -7.87 18.04
C TRP A 90 18.47 -7.45 18.63
N TYR A 91 19.08 -6.43 18.03
CA TYR A 91 20.41 -5.96 18.42
C TYR A 91 20.44 -4.46 18.62
N ARG A 92 21.26 -4.03 19.58
CA ARG A 92 21.54 -2.64 19.89
C ARG A 92 23.04 -2.42 19.79
N LYS A 93 23.45 -1.53 18.87
CA LYS A 93 24.86 -1.15 18.70
C LYS A 93 25.43 -0.70 20.06
N PRO A 94 26.70 -1.00 20.40
CA PRO A 94 27.29 -0.61 21.69
C PRO A 94 27.32 0.91 21.90
N SER A 95 27.41 1.67 20.81
CA SER A 95 27.31 3.13 20.82
C SER A 95 25.91 3.67 21.17
N SER A 96 24.88 2.82 21.12
CA SER A 96 23.52 3.24 21.45
C SER A 96 23.35 3.39 22.95
N LYS A 97 23.04 4.62 23.40
CA LYS A 97 22.83 4.92 24.82
C LYS A 97 21.55 4.30 25.40
N ASN A 98 20.74 3.63 24.57
CA ASN A 98 19.45 3.04 24.93
C ASN A 98 18.51 3.99 25.68
N ILE A 99 18.59 5.29 25.37
CA ILE A 99 17.76 6.33 25.98
C ILE A 99 16.39 6.29 25.32
N LEU A 100 15.36 6.11 26.13
CA LEU A 100 13.97 6.32 25.80
C LEU A 100 13.47 7.59 26.49
N VAL A 101 12.26 8.01 26.16
CA VAL A 101 11.56 9.01 26.98
C VAL A 101 11.41 8.43 28.39
N HIS A 102 12.06 9.04 29.38
CA HIS A 102 12.03 8.55 30.75
C HIS A 102 10.59 8.48 31.29
N PHE A 103 10.30 7.46 32.11
CA PHE A 103 8.95 7.21 32.63
C PHE A 103 8.36 8.43 33.38
N ASN A 104 9.17 9.12 34.18
CA ASN A 104 8.77 10.30 34.95
C ASN A 104 8.76 11.61 34.15
N SER A 105 9.02 11.58 32.84
CA SER A 105 8.96 12.80 32.04
C SER A 105 7.52 13.32 31.88
N ALA A 106 7.38 14.63 31.65
CA ALA A 106 6.12 15.34 31.43
C ALA A 106 5.40 14.96 30.11
N HIS A 107 5.90 13.96 29.37
CA HIS A 107 5.26 13.48 28.15
C HIS A 107 3.95 12.74 28.46
N PRO A 108 2.93 12.82 27.59
CA PRO A 108 1.69 12.08 27.76
C PRO A 108 1.92 10.58 27.94
N PHE A 109 1.19 9.96 28.87
CA PHE A 109 1.32 8.52 29.15
C PHE A 109 1.11 7.65 27.91
N LYS A 110 0.21 8.07 27.00
CA LYS A 110 -0.02 7.38 25.72
C LYS A 110 1.25 7.29 24.88
N THR A 111 2.06 8.35 24.82
CA THR A 111 3.32 8.40 24.07
C THR A 111 4.36 7.49 24.70
N LYS A 112 4.57 7.59 26.03
CA LYS A 112 5.49 6.72 26.79
C LYS A 112 5.14 5.24 26.59
N ARG A 113 3.87 4.89 26.75
CA ARG A 113 3.37 3.53 26.49
C ARG A 113 3.59 3.08 25.05
N ALA A 114 3.36 3.96 24.06
CA ALA A 114 3.55 3.63 22.65
C ALA A 114 5.01 3.35 22.30
N ILE A 115 5.95 4.15 22.81
CA ILE A 115 7.40 3.95 22.64
C ILE A 115 7.80 2.56 23.16
N THR A 116 7.47 2.26 24.41
CA THR A 116 7.81 0.98 25.04
C THR A 116 7.11 -0.19 24.36
N SER A 117 5.81 -0.04 24.02
CA SER A 117 5.07 -1.08 23.30
C SER A 117 5.65 -1.37 21.92
N ASN A 118 6.11 -0.34 21.20
CA ASN A 118 6.71 -0.52 19.89
C ASN A 118 8.09 -1.17 20.01
N MET A 119 8.89 -0.81 21.01
CA MET A 119 10.17 -1.46 21.29
C MET A 119 10.01 -2.97 21.51
N PHE A 120 9.09 -3.38 22.39
CA PHE A 120 8.82 -4.81 22.63
C PHE A 120 8.29 -5.53 21.39
N LYS A 121 7.40 -4.90 20.61
CA LYS A 121 6.93 -5.49 19.35
C LYS A 121 8.06 -5.66 18.35
N THR A 122 8.92 -4.65 18.20
CA THR A 122 10.07 -4.72 17.30
C THR A 122 11.00 -5.85 17.72
N ALA A 123 11.33 -5.96 19.01
CA ALA A 123 12.18 -7.04 19.55
C ALA A 123 11.63 -8.44 19.20
N THR A 124 10.31 -8.64 19.32
CA THR A 124 9.67 -9.91 18.95
C THR A 124 9.61 -10.14 17.44
N LEU A 125 9.28 -9.10 16.65
CA LEU A 125 9.04 -9.22 15.22
C LEU A 125 10.32 -9.50 14.44
N VAL A 126 11.43 -8.88 14.83
CA VAL A 126 12.73 -9.05 14.16
C VAL A 126 13.45 -10.34 14.57
N SER A 127 12.90 -11.09 15.53
CA SER A 127 13.52 -12.29 16.05
C SER A 127 12.85 -13.52 15.46
N SER A 128 13.65 -14.46 14.94
CA SER A 128 13.12 -15.67 14.30
C SER A 128 12.66 -16.71 15.34
N GLY A 129 13.62 -17.31 16.04
CA GLY A 129 13.39 -18.45 16.92
C GLY A 129 12.91 -18.09 18.33
N ARG A 130 12.55 -19.12 19.10
CA ARG A 130 12.02 -18.95 20.46
C ARG A 130 13.08 -18.39 21.41
N GLN A 131 14.30 -18.89 21.30
CA GLN A 131 15.42 -18.47 22.15
C GLN A 131 15.81 -17.02 21.86
N GLU A 132 15.92 -16.66 20.59
CA GLU A 132 16.24 -15.32 20.12
C GLU A 132 15.18 -14.30 20.55
N LYS A 133 13.91 -14.70 20.55
CA LYS A 133 12.81 -13.89 21.09
C LYS A 133 12.95 -13.68 22.59
N ILE A 134 13.34 -14.70 23.35
CA ILE A 134 13.55 -14.57 24.80
C ILE A 134 14.68 -13.59 25.08
N GLU A 135 15.83 -13.75 24.41
CA GLU A 135 16.98 -12.83 24.53
C GLU A 135 16.61 -11.39 24.17
N SER A 136 15.92 -11.20 23.04
CA SER A 136 15.51 -9.88 22.55
C SER A 136 14.50 -9.21 23.49
N MET A 137 13.58 -9.99 24.05
CA MET A 137 12.62 -9.51 25.04
C MET A 137 13.31 -9.14 26.35
N GLU A 138 14.31 -9.90 26.79
CA GLU A 138 15.07 -9.58 27.99
C GLU A 138 15.86 -8.29 27.82
N LEU A 139 16.54 -8.12 26.69
CA LEU A 139 17.20 -6.86 26.34
C LEU A 139 16.22 -5.68 26.37
N ALA A 140 15.03 -5.84 25.80
CA ALA A 140 13.99 -4.81 25.83
C ALA A 140 13.53 -4.49 27.27
N ARG A 141 13.44 -5.49 28.15
CA ARG A 141 13.13 -5.27 29.57
C ARG A 141 14.23 -4.51 30.27
N THR A 142 15.49 -4.88 30.10
CA THR A 142 16.64 -4.17 30.69
C THR A 142 16.64 -2.70 30.29
N ILE A 143 16.38 -2.41 29.02
CA ILE A 143 16.29 -1.03 28.50
C ILE A 143 15.08 -0.30 29.09
N ALA A 144 13.91 -0.94 29.19
CA ALA A 144 12.74 -0.32 29.79
C ALA A 144 12.99 0.03 31.27
N LEU A 145 13.57 -0.90 32.04
CA LEU A 145 13.88 -0.73 33.45
C LEU A 145 14.89 0.40 33.67
N SER A 146 15.96 0.47 32.86
CA SER A 146 16.95 1.56 32.96
C SER A 146 16.38 2.94 32.64
N ASN A 147 15.26 3.01 31.93
CA ASN A 147 14.52 4.25 31.64
C ASN A 147 13.35 4.50 32.60
N GLY A 148 13.28 3.78 33.73
CA GLY A 148 12.31 3.97 34.81
C GLY A 148 10.93 3.36 34.55
N TYR A 149 10.76 2.53 33.51
CA TYR A 149 9.48 1.88 33.26
C TYR A 149 9.28 0.68 34.21
N PRO A 150 8.13 0.57 34.89
CA PRO A 150 7.89 -0.52 35.81
C PRO A 150 7.80 -1.87 35.08
N PRO A 151 8.26 -2.98 35.70
CA PRO A 151 8.09 -4.31 35.13
C PRO A 151 6.60 -4.63 35.00
N ALA A 152 6.21 -5.18 33.85
CA ALA A 152 4.82 -5.59 33.65
C ALA A 152 4.44 -6.67 34.68
N PRO A 153 3.28 -6.56 35.37
CA PRO A 153 2.84 -7.57 36.33
C PRO A 153 2.68 -8.93 35.64
N LYS A 154 3.22 -9.99 36.26
CA LYS A 154 3.23 -11.36 35.71
C LYS A 154 1.84 -11.98 35.53
N ASN A 155 0.78 -11.37 36.07
CA ASN A 155 -0.61 -11.79 35.87
C ASN A 155 -1.43 -10.68 35.21
N SER A 156 -1.27 -10.56 33.90
CA SER A 156 -2.33 -10.08 33.00
C SER A 156 -2.14 -10.70 31.61
N CYS A 157 -1.93 -12.02 31.57
CA CYS A 157 -2.43 -12.83 30.46
C CYS A 157 -3.97 -12.95 30.59
N GLY A 158 -4.64 -11.80 30.67
CA GLY A 158 -5.93 -11.69 30.01
C GLY A 158 -5.57 -11.49 28.56
N SER A 159 -5.92 -12.44 27.71
CA SER A 159 -5.93 -12.24 26.27
C SER A 159 -6.75 -10.98 25.97
N CYS A 160 -6.12 -9.82 25.95
CA CYS A 160 -6.52 -8.78 25.04
C CYS A 160 -6.08 -9.30 23.68
N LYS A 161 -6.84 -10.27 23.16
CA LYS A 161 -7.15 -10.29 21.74
C LYS A 161 -7.41 -8.82 21.44
N LYS A 162 -6.48 -8.20 20.72
CA LYS A 162 -6.88 -7.05 19.94
C LYS A 162 -7.85 -7.64 18.94
N GLU A 163 -9.13 -7.67 19.33
CA GLU A 163 -10.12 -7.12 18.43
C GLU A 163 -9.46 -5.88 17.86
N GLN A 164 -9.25 -5.95 16.55
CA GLN A 164 -8.98 -4.77 15.77
C GLN A 164 -9.91 -3.70 16.35
N ARG A 165 -9.35 -2.59 16.82
CA ARG A 165 -10.18 -1.40 16.97
C ARG A 165 -10.60 -1.04 15.55
N GLY A 166 -11.66 -1.71 15.09
CA GLY A 166 -12.65 -1.09 14.25
C GLY A 166 -13.14 0.18 14.94
N PRO A 167 -13.87 1.03 14.21
CA PRO A 167 -14.42 2.23 14.79
C PRO A 167 -15.17 1.82 16.06
N VAL A 168 -14.97 2.59 17.13
CA VAL A 168 -15.84 2.51 18.30
C VAL A 168 -17.26 2.57 17.73
N ILE A 169 -17.99 1.44 17.80
CA ILE A 169 -19.42 1.39 17.54
C ILE A 169 -20.03 2.10 18.73
N ASP A 170 -19.98 3.43 18.68
CA ASP A 170 -20.83 4.29 19.49
C ASP A 170 -22.03 4.59 18.60
N SER A 171 -23.14 3.92 18.91
CA SER A 171 -24.46 3.97 18.25
C SER A 171 -24.49 3.57 16.76
N LEU A 172 -25.17 2.45 16.48
CA LEU A 172 -25.52 1.99 15.14
C LEU A 172 -26.53 2.90 14.39
N ASP A 173 -26.93 4.05 14.95
CA ASP A 173 -28.04 4.86 14.43
C ASP A 173 -27.67 6.30 13.97
N LYS A 174 -26.39 6.70 14.02
CA LYS A 174 -26.00 8.06 13.56
C LYS A 174 -25.56 8.08 12.09
N VAL A 175 -26.31 8.82 11.26
CA VAL A 175 -25.99 9.13 9.87
C VAL A 175 -24.71 9.98 9.80
N ALA A 176 -23.74 9.56 9.00
CA ALA A 176 -22.49 10.31 8.84
C ALA A 176 -22.68 11.50 7.87
N PHE A 177 -22.45 12.71 8.36
CA PHE A 177 -22.39 13.94 7.54
C PHE A 177 -20.93 14.29 7.28
N CYS A 178 -20.44 13.98 6.08
CA CYS A 178 -19.06 14.22 5.68
C CYS A 178 -18.91 15.62 5.07
N MET A 179 -17.98 16.43 5.57
CA MET A 179 -17.70 17.77 5.03
C MET A 179 -16.18 18.04 4.94
N PRO A 180 -15.69 18.81 3.96
CA PRO A 180 -14.31 19.26 3.93
C PRO A 180 -13.96 20.09 5.18
N TYR A 181 -12.77 19.89 5.74
CA TYR A 181 -12.27 20.77 6.80
C TYR A 181 -11.95 22.15 6.22
N ILE A 182 -12.73 23.15 6.62
CA ILE A 182 -12.53 24.56 6.23
C ILE A 182 -11.77 25.29 7.33
N SER A 183 -12.31 25.28 8.55
CA SER A 183 -11.69 25.85 9.76
C SER A 183 -12.43 25.36 11.00
N ASP A 184 -11.76 25.45 12.16
CA ASP A 184 -12.37 25.08 13.45
C ASP A 184 -13.64 25.91 13.77
N GLY A 185 -13.69 27.18 13.35
CA GLY A 185 -14.84 28.06 13.54
C GLY A 185 -16.08 27.55 12.82
N VAL A 186 -15.96 27.28 11.52
CA VAL A 186 -17.05 26.74 10.69
C VAL A 186 -17.52 25.38 11.22
N SER A 187 -16.58 24.53 11.61
CA SER A 187 -16.88 23.23 12.22
C SER A 187 -17.65 23.34 13.53
N CYS A 188 -17.33 24.33 14.36
CA CYS A 188 -18.05 24.60 15.60
C CYS A 188 -19.48 25.08 15.31
N GLU A 189 -19.64 26.02 14.37
CA GLU A 189 -20.95 26.56 13.97
C GLU A 189 -21.88 25.47 13.43
N ILE A 190 -21.37 24.55 12.62
CA ILE A 190 -22.14 23.44 12.06
C ILE A 190 -22.57 22.46 13.15
N ARG A 191 -21.67 22.11 14.08
CA ARG A 191 -22.04 21.27 15.24
C ARG A 191 -23.08 21.98 16.13
N ALA A 192 -22.95 23.29 16.32
CA ALA A 192 -23.92 24.09 17.05
C ALA A 192 -25.28 24.15 16.33
N ALA A 193 -25.29 24.25 15.00
CA ALA A 193 -26.51 24.20 14.21
C ALA A 193 -27.22 22.84 14.35
N LEU A 194 -26.48 21.73 14.25
CA LEU A 194 -27.03 20.38 14.46
C LEU A 194 -27.57 20.20 15.88
N HIS A 195 -26.93 20.81 16.88
CA HIS A 195 -27.43 20.84 18.25
C HIS A 195 -28.73 21.62 18.37
N ARG A 196 -28.85 22.80 17.74
CA ARG A 196 -30.09 23.60 17.74
C ARG A 196 -31.24 22.90 17.04
N CYS A 197 -30.95 22.13 15.99
CA CYS A 197 -31.95 21.38 15.24
C CYS A 197 -32.31 20.02 15.88
N GLY A 198 -31.75 19.66 17.04
CA GLY A 198 -32.01 18.37 17.70
C GLY A 198 -31.40 17.14 17.01
N LEU A 199 -30.51 17.34 16.04
CA LEU A 199 -29.93 16.28 15.20
C LEU A 199 -28.62 15.70 15.74
N LYS A 200 -28.14 16.15 16.90
CA LYS A 200 -26.89 15.70 17.53
C LYS A 200 -26.83 14.18 17.75
N ASP A 201 -27.99 13.57 18.00
CA ASP A 201 -28.10 12.13 18.27
C ASP A 201 -28.45 11.30 17.04
N MET A 202 -28.67 11.95 15.89
CA MET A 202 -28.95 11.33 14.60
C MET A 202 -27.82 11.52 13.60
N VAL A 203 -27.00 12.57 13.73
CA VAL A 203 -25.99 12.94 12.72
C VAL A 203 -24.61 13.05 13.35
N ARG A 204 -23.64 12.35 12.77
CA ARG A 204 -22.22 12.45 13.11
C ARG A 204 -21.47 13.25 12.05
N VAL A 205 -20.97 14.43 12.42
CA VAL A 205 -20.10 15.25 11.54
C VAL A 205 -18.73 14.59 11.40
N VAL A 206 -18.31 14.33 10.17
CA VAL A 206 -17.00 13.80 9.81
C VAL A 206 -16.28 14.84 8.96
N GLU A 207 -15.16 15.36 9.46
CA GLU A 207 -14.34 16.33 8.72
C GLU A 207 -13.32 15.60 7.85
N ILE A 208 -13.35 15.89 6.55
CA ILE A 208 -12.38 15.39 5.59
C ILE A 208 -11.21 16.37 5.54
N PRO A 209 -10.02 16.01 6.03
CA PRO A 209 -8.87 16.91 5.99
C PRO A 209 -8.45 17.17 4.53
N PRO A 210 -7.94 18.37 4.21
CA PRO A 210 -7.38 18.64 2.89
C PRO A 210 -6.19 17.73 2.61
N GLU A 211 -5.88 17.54 1.31
CA GLU A 211 -4.72 16.75 0.88
C GLU A 211 -3.45 17.26 1.56
N ASN A 212 -2.84 16.41 2.39
CA ASN A 212 -1.60 16.79 3.06
C ASN A 212 -0.42 16.76 2.08
N LEU A 213 0.64 17.51 2.40
CA LEU A 213 1.87 17.52 1.59
C LEU A 213 2.44 16.11 1.36
N LYS A 214 2.24 15.18 2.28
CA LYS A 214 2.68 13.78 2.11
C LYS A 214 1.90 13.09 0.98
N GLN A 215 0.58 13.26 0.87
CA GLN A 215 -0.20 12.71 -0.24
C GLN A 215 0.14 13.39 -1.57
N ARG A 216 0.45 14.69 -1.55
CA ARG A 216 0.86 15.44 -2.74
C ARG A 216 2.28 15.07 -3.22
N LEU A 217 3.22 14.86 -2.28
CA LEU A 217 4.64 14.64 -2.57
C LEU A 217 5.06 13.17 -2.60
N VAL A 218 4.41 12.30 -1.82
CA VAL A 218 4.64 10.85 -1.83
C VAL A 218 3.66 10.24 -2.82
N ARG A 219 3.92 10.48 -4.11
CA ARG A 219 3.39 9.60 -5.14
C ARG A 219 4.28 8.36 -5.18
N ASN A 220 3.68 7.18 -5.00
CA ASN A 220 4.37 5.93 -5.32
C ASN A 220 4.86 6.05 -6.77
N ARG A 221 6.19 6.00 -6.92
CA ARG A 221 7.00 5.85 -8.15
C ARG A 221 6.47 6.58 -9.40
N CYS A 222 7.22 7.58 -9.84
CA CYS A 222 7.05 8.22 -11.15
C CYS A 222 7.09 7.24 -12.35
N TYR A 223 7.60 6.01 -12.17
CA TYR A 223 7.67 4.97 -13.20
C TYR A 223 6.40 4.12 -13.35
N ASP A 224 5.39 4.28 -12.48
CA ASP A 224 4.14 3.50 -12.54
C ASP A 224 3.15 4.03 -13.61
N ARG A 225 3.56 5.01 -14.43
CA ARG A 225 2.77 5.58 -15.54
C ARG A 225 3.23 5.16 -16.92
N ILE A 226 4.25 4.30 -17.03
CA ILE A 226 4.73 3.82 -18.33
C ILE A 226 4.23 2.39 -18.50
N CYS A 227 3.47 2.13 -19.56
CA CYS A 227 3.06 0.78 -19.90
C CYS A 227 4.26 0.04 -20.52
N LEU A 228 4.81 -0.94 -19.82
CA LEU A 228 5.89 -1.80 -20.33
C LEU A 228 5.35 -3.14 -20.89
N THR A 229 4.02 -3.31 -20.93
CA THR A 229 3.39 -4.55 -21.37
C THR A 229 3.36 -4.60 -22.90
N PRO A 230 4.02 -5.58 -23.55
CA PRO A 230 3.93 -5.74 -25.00
C PRO A 230 2.48 -6.07 -25.39
N ASN A 231 1.96 -5.41 -26.44
CA ASN A 231 0.59 -5.56 -26.94
C ASN A 231 -0.50 -5.36 -25.87
N CYS A 232 -0.35 -4.34 -25.01
CA CYS A 232 -1.40 -3.97 -24.06
C CYS A 232 -2.70 -3.64 -24.80
N VAL A 233 -3.84 -4.24 -24.40
CA VAL A 233 -5.16 -3.95 -25.03
C VAL A 233 -5.80 -2.65 -24.54
N ILE A 234 -5.28 -2.07 -23.45
CA ILE A 234 -5.85 -0.87 -22.82
C ILE A 234 -5.22 0.41 -23.39
N CYS A 235 -3.88 0.45 -23.50
CA CYS A 235 -3.16 1.66 -23.90
C CYS A 235 -3.43 2.14 -25.34
N PRO A 236 -3.67 1.28 -26.34
CA PRO A 236 -4.03 1.72 -27.70
C PRO A 236 -5.32 2.55 -27.75
N ASN A 237 -6.21 2.33 -26.78
CA ASN A 237 -7.53 2.95 -26.68
C ASN A 237 -7.60 4.04 -25.59
N GLY A 238 -6.48 4.34 -24.93
CA GLY A 238 -6.36 5.28 -23.82
C GLY A 238 -5.04 6.06 -23.85
N GLN A 239 -4.67 6.72 -22.76
CA GLN A 239 -3.36 7.35 -22.62
C GLN A 239 -2.31 6.32 -22.16
N GLU A 240 -1.04 6.55 -22.53
CA GLU A 240 0.06 5.72 -22.01
C GLU A 240 0.05 5.72 -20.47
N GLY A 241 -0.02 4.52 -19.90
CA GLY A 241 -0.06 4.32 -18.44
C GLY A 241 -1.44 4.12 -17.83
N ASP A 242 -2.53 4.34 -18.57
CA ASP A 242 -3.89 4.16 -18.06
C ASP A 242 -4.15 2.73 -17.57
N CYS A 243 -3.47 1.76 -18.17
CA CYS A 243 -3.53 0.36 -17.76
C CYS A 243 -3.10 0.13 -16.30
N MET A 244 -2.26 1.00 -15.73
CA MET A 244 -1.77 0.89 -14.36
C MET A 244 -2.64 1.62 -13.34
N THR A 245 -3.67 2.35 -13.78
CA THR A 245 -4.51 3.16 -12.90
C THR A 245 -5.47 2.28 -12.08
N PRO A 246 -5.42 2.33 -10.73
CA PRO A 246 -6.40 1.68 -9.86
C PRO A 246 -7.59 2.61 -9.55
N GLY A 247 -8.68 2.02 -9.06
CA GLY A 247 -9.86 2.75 -8.60
C GLY A 247 -10.63 3.36 -9.78
N VAL A 248 -10.88 2.58 -10.81
CA VAL A 248 -11.55 3.05 -12.04
C VAL A 248 -12.82 2.26 -12.30
N ILE A 249 -13.81 2.95 -12.87
CA ILE A 249 -14.93 2.35 -13.59
C ILE A 249 -14.55 2.31 -15.07
N TYR A 250 -14.65 1.14 -15.68
CA TYR A 250 -14.25 0.91 -17.07
C TYR A 250 -15.39 0.24 -17.85
N LEU A 251 -15.31 0.43 -19.17
CA LEU A 251 -16.19 -0.13 -20.18
C LEU A 251 -15.36 -1.08 -21.05
N ILE A 252 -15.88 -2.28 -21.30
CA ILE A 252 -15.38 -3.22 -22.29
C ILE A 252 -16.43 -3.31 -23.39
N THR A 253 -15.98 -3.26 -24.64
CA THR A 253 -16.82 -3.39 -25.84
C THR A 253 -16.34 -4.59 -26.66
N CYS A 254 -17.30 -5.36 -27.17
CA CYS A 254 -17.03 -6.51 -28.02
C CYS A 254 -16.82 -6.07 -29.47
N ASP A 255 -15.66 -6.40 -30.06
CA ASP A 255 -15.34 -5.96 -31.43
C ASP A 255 -16.18 -6.67 -32.52
N LEU A 256 -16.99 -7.69 -32.18
CA LEU A 256 -17.84 -8.42 -33.14
C LEU A 256 -19.30 -7.95 -33.17
N CYS A 257 -19.83 -7.46 -32.06
CA CYS A 257 -21.25 -7.10 -31.96
C CYS A 257 -21.52 -5.80 -31.20
N ASP A 258 -20.47 -5.07 -30.81
CA ASP A 258 -20.53 -3.78 -30.11
C ASP A 258 -21.27 -3.81 -28.76
N GLU A 259 -21.58 -5.00 -28.24
CA GLU A 259 -22.17 -5.13 -26.91
C GLU A 259 -21.20 -4.65 -25.85
N GLU A 260 -21.76 -4.09 -24.78
CA GLU A 260 -21.03 -3.42 -23.72
C GLU A 260 -21.03 -4.23 -22.41
N TYR A 261 -19.93 -4.16 -21.66
CA TYR A 261 -19.79 -4.60 -20.27
C TYR A 261 -19.16 -3.47 -19.44
N ILE A 262 -19.77 -3.14 -18.31
CA ILE A 262 -19.27 -2.12 -17.38
C ILE A 262 -18.82 -2.81 -16.09
N GLY A 263 -17.67 -2.41 -15.57
CA GLY A 263 -17.18 -2.92 -14.29
C GLY A 263 -16.28 -1.95 -13.52
N GLU A 264 -16.07 -2.21 -12.24
CA GLU A 264 -15.11 -1.50 -11.39
C GLU A 264 -13.86 -2.33 -11.06
N THR A 265 -12.79 -1.61 -10.73
CA THR A 265 -11.63 -2.23 -10.09
C THR A 265 -10.94 -1.28 -9.11
N GLY A 266 -10.67 -1.78 -7.90
CA GLY A 266 -9.74 -1.16 -6.96
C GLY A 266 -8.26 -1.47 -7.26
N ARG A 267 -7.99 -2.48 -8.10
CA ARG A 267 -6.63 -2.89 -8.55
C ARG A 267 -6.29 -2.23 -9.88
N PRO A 268 -5.01 -2.21 -10.31
CA PRO A 268 -4.63 -1.74 -11.65
C PRO A 268 -5.49 -2.38 -12.74
N LEU A 269 -5.99 -1.56 -13.67
CA LEU A 269 -6.94 -1.99 -14.70
C LEU A 269 -6.41 -3.16 -15.55
N CYS A 270 -5.12 -3.18 -15.86
CA CYS A 270 -4.47 -4.25 -16.62
C CYS A 270 -4.65 -5.63 -15.99
N VAL A 271 -4.61 -5.72 -14.66
CA VAL A 271 -4.79 -6.98 -13.93
C VAL A 271 -6.22 -7.46 -14.09
N ARG A 272 -7.20 -6.55 -13.97
CA ARG A 272 -8.61 -6.90 -14.08
C ARG A 272 -9.01 -7.29 -15.50
N VAL A 273 -8.52 -6.57 -16.51
CA VAL A 273 -8.76 -6.90 -17.92
C VAL A 273 -8.13 -8.25 -18.29
N LYS A 274 -6.95 -8.56 -17.76
CA LYS A 274 -6.33 -9.88 -17.95
C LYS A 274 -7.20 -11.02 -17.41
N GLU A 275 -7.81 -10.85 -16.23
CA GLU A 275 -8.74 -11.84 -15.68
C GLU A 275 -9.97 -12.06 -16.59
N HIS A 276 -10.50 -10.97 -17.17
CA HIS A 276 -11.60 -11.04 -18.13
C HIS A 276 -11.21 -11.76 -19.43
N LEU A 277 -10.02 -11.44 -19.97
CA LEU A 277 -9.47 -12.13 -21.14
C LEU A 277 -9.23 -13.62 -20.90
N ASP A 278 -8.74 -13.99 -19.71
CA ASP A 278 -8.59 -15.41 -19.34
C ASP A 278 -9.94 -16.13 -19.28
N GLY A 279 -10.99 -15.47 -18.76
CA GLY A 279 -12.36 -15.97 -18.78
C GLY A 279 -12.91 -16.16 -20.19
N LEU A 280 -12.69 -15.16 -21.06
CA LEU A 280 -13.05 -15.18 -22.47
C LEU A 280 -12.37 -16.34 -23.21
N ASN A 281 -11.04 -16.45 -23.09
CA ASN A 281 -10.23 -17.46 -23.78
C ASN A 281 -10.62 -18.89 -23.38
N ARG A 282 -10.99 -19.10 -22.10
CA ARG A 282 -11.44 -20.39 -21.57
C ARG A 282 -12.94 -20.65 -21.72
N ALA A 283 -13.69 -19.71 -22.30
CA ALA A 283 -15.16 -19.80 -22.46
C ALA A 283 -15.90 -20.09 -21.14
N ARG A 284 -15.49 -19.44 -20.04
CA ARG A 284 -16.10 -19.62 -18.72
C ARG A 284 -17.42 -18.90 -18.62
N VAL A 285 -18.53 -19.64 -18.58
CA VAL A 285 -19.90 -19.10 -18.47
C VAL A 285 -20.16 -18.34 -17.16
N GLU A 286 -19.33 -18.52 -16.14
CA GLU A 286 -19.40 -17.76 -14.89
C GLU A 286 -18.94 -16.31 -15.07
N THR A 287 -18.12 -16.05 -16.10
CA THR A 287 -17.59 -14.71 -16.40
C THR A 287 -18.44 -14.01 -17.46
N PRO A 288 -18.66 -12.68 -17.38
CA PRO A 288 -19.47 -11.96 -18.36
C PRO A 288 -19.02 -12.16 -19.81
N LEU A 289 -17.72 -12.02 -20.09
CA LEU A 289 -17.17 -12.18 -21.43
C LEU A 289 -17.21 -13.65 -21.91
N GLY A 290 -17.00 -14.61 -21.01
CA GLY A 290 -17.06 -16.03 -21.35
C GLY A 290 -18.49 -16.50 -21.64
N ALA A 291 -19.49 -16.03 -20.90
CA ALA A 291 -20.90 -16.26 -21.19
C ALA A 291 -21.29 -15.65 -22.55
N HIS A 292 -20.95 -14.37 -22.77
CA HIS A 292 -21.22 -13.67 -24.03
C HIS A 292 -20.59 -14.39 -25.24
N ARG A 293 -19.37 -14.92 -25.09
CA ARG A 293 -18.71 -15.73 -26.13
C ARG A 293 -19.54 -16.96 -26.54
N VAL A 294 -20.05 -17.69 -25.56
CA VAL A 294 -20.82 -18.92 -25.80
C VAL A 294 -22.20 -18.59 -26.38
N GLU A 295 -22.89 -17.63 -25.78
CA GLU A 295 -24.28 -17.31 -26.09
C GLU A 295 -24.43 -16.50 -27.38
N SER A 296 -23.63 -15.45 -27.56
CA SER A 296 -23.76 -14.51 -28.68
C SER A 296 -22.87 -14.85 -29.87
N HIS A 297 -21.76 -15.56 -29.64
CA HIS A 297 -20.77 -15.86 -30.69
C HIS A 297 -20.54 -17.36 -30.93
N LYS A 298 -21.38 -18.24 -30.37
CA LYS A 298 -21.29 -19.71 -30.55
C LYS A 298 -19.90 -20.27 -30.26
N GLY A 299 -19.17 -19.65 -29.33
CA GLY A 299 -17.81 -20.05 -28.93
C GLY A 299 -16.67 -19.44 -29.75
N ALA A 300 -16.91 -18.57 -30.73
CA ALA A 300 -15.86 -17.86 -31.45
C ALA A 300 -15.13 -16.84 -30.53
N VAL A 301 -13.80 -16.80 -30.57
CA VAL A 301 -13.00 -15.81 -29.82
C VAL A 301 -13.12 -14.44 -30.50
N PHE A 302 -13.24 -13.38 -29.70
CA PHE A 302 -13.36 -12.00 -30.19
C PHE A 302 -12.35 -11.06 -29.52
N GLY A 303 -12.06 -9.94 -30.19
CA GLY A 303 -11.25 -8.85 -29.65
C GLY A 303 -12.09 -7.94 -28.74
N ILE A 304 -11.41 -7.22 -27.84
CA ILE A 304 -12.09 -6.26 -26.96
C ILE A 304 -11.43 -4.89 -27.02
N THR A 305 -12.27 -3.87 -26.92
CA THR A 305 -11.85 -2.48 -26.75
C THR A 305 -12.21 -2.01 -25.34
N VAL A 306 -11.24 -1.47 -24.60
CA VAL A 306 -11.39 -1.06 -23.19
C VAL A 306 -11.28 0.46 -23.06
N ARG A 307 -12.22 1.09 -22.36
CA ARG A 307 -12.23 2.53 -22.09
C ARG A 307 -12.45 2.81 -20.60
N ILE A 308 -11.71 3.76 -20.04
CA ILE A 308 -11.97 4.26 -18.68
C ILE A 308 -13.13 5.25 -18.76
N LEU A 309 -14.18 5.03 -17.96
CA LEU A 309 -15.31 5.95 -17.85
C LEU A 309 -15.05 7.02 -16.79
N LEU A 310 -14.58 6.60 -15.61
CA LEU A 310 -14.35 7.49 -14.48
C LEU A 310 -13.32 6.89 -13.52
N ARG A 311 -12.62 7.75 -12.77
CA ARG A 311 -11.75 7.37 -11.67
C ARG A 311 -12.38 7.78 -10.33
N GLU A 312 -12.57 6.81 -9.44
CA GLU A 312 -13.08 7.03 -8.09
C GLU A 312 -12.32 6.15 -7.09
N PRO A 313 -11.44 6.71 -6.23
CA PRO A 313 -10.66 5.93 -5.29
C PRO A 313 -11.50 5.33 -4.15
N LEU A 314 -12.58 5.97 -3.72
CA LEU A 314 -13.41 5.49 -2.62
C LEU A 314 -14.23 4.26 -3.06
N ILE A 315 -14.15 3.17 -2.29
CA ILE A 315 -14.77 1.90 -2.66
C ILE A 315 -16.30 2.02 -2.76
N SER A 316 -16.94 2.65 -1.77
CA SER A 316 -18.39 2.83 -1.75
C SER A 316 -18.87 3.67 -2.91
N ALA A 317 -18.26 4.85 -3.12
CA ALA A 317 -18.61 5.74 -4.22
C ALA A 317 -18.40 5.08 -5.59
N ARG A 318 -17.29 4.34 -5.78
CA ARG A 318 -17.02 3.64 -7.04
C ARG A 318 -18.04 2.55 -7.34
N LYS A 319 -18.43 1.75 -6.36
CA LYS A 319 -19.47 0.72 -6.52
C LYS A 319 -20.85 1.33 -6.80
N THR A 320 -21.17 2.43 -6.14
CA THR A 320 -22.37 3.20 -6.43
C THR A 320 -22.36 3.69 -7.88
N LEU A 321 -21.26 4.30 -8.33
CA LEU A 321 -21.12 4.82 -9.69
C LEU A 321 -21.13 3.72 -10.76
N GLU A 322 -20.53 2.56 -10.50
CA GLU A 322 -20.65 1.38 -11.37
C GLU A 322 -22.12 0.99 -11.57
N ALA A 323 -22.87 0.83 -10.47
CA ALA A 323 -24.29 0.50 -10.54
C ALA A 323 -25.10 1.56 -11.30
N PHE A 324 -24.77 2.85 -11.12
CA PHE A 324 -25.36 3.94 -11.89
C PHE A 324 -25.07 3.84 -13.39
N PHE A 325 -23.82 3.60 -13.78
CA PHE A 325 -23.45 3.46 -15.19
C PHE A 325 -24.15 2.26 -15.83
N ILE A 326 -24.27 1.15 -15.10
CA ILE A 326 -24.99 -0.05 -15.56
C ILE A 326 -26.48 0.26 -15.70
N ASN A 327 -27.08 0.99 -14.77
CA ASN A 327 -28.48 1.36 -14.86
C ASN A 327 -28.73 2.31 -16.05
N ALA A 328 -27.91 3.34 -16.21
CA ALA A 328 -28.07 4.37 -17.24
C ALA A 328 -27.83 3.83 -18.66
N ARG A 329 -26.81 2.98 -18.85
CA ARG A 329 -26.46 2.40 -20.17
C ARG A 329 -27.14 1.06 -20.45
N SER A 330 -27.60 0.38 -19.41
CA SER A 330 -28.25 -0.94 -19.50
C SER A 330 -27.49 -1.97 -20.39
N PRO A 331 -26.17 -2.17 -20.18
CA PRO A 331 -25.36 -3.10 -20.99
C PRO A 331 -25.89 -4.54 -20.91
N LYS A 332 -25.86 -5.29 -22.02
CA LYS A 332 -26.40 -6.67 -22.08
C LYS A 332 -25.49 -7.70 -21.41
N MET A 333 -24.18 -7.47 -21.36
CA MET A 333 -23.24 -8.42 -20.74
C MET A 333 -23.26 -8.37 -19.20
N ASN A 334 -23.78 -7.31 -18.59
CA ASN A 334 -23.92 -7.22 -17.14
C ASN A 334 -25.15 -8.00 -16.68
N ARG A 335 -25.02 -8.71 -15.56
CA ARG A 335 -26.15 -9.41 -14.92
C ARG A 335 -27.13 -8.46 -14.21
N LYS A 336 -26.74 -7.20 -14.01
CA LYS A 336 -27.53 -6.11 -13.39
C LYS A 336 -27.95 -6.37 -11.94
N ASP A 337 -27.29 -7.29 -11.25
CA ASP A 337 -27.53 -7.60 -9.83
C ASP A 337 -26.85 -6.61 -8.87
N GLU A 338 -26.05 -5.68 -9.39
CA GLU A 338 -25.21 -4.78 -8.59
C GLU A 338 -26.02 -3.58 -8.04
N CYS A 339 -26.10 -3.48 -6.71
CA CYS A 339 -26.65 -2.31 -5.98
C CYS A 339 -28.05 -1.84 -6.43
N LEU A 340 -28.97 -2.78 -6.67
CA LEU A 340 -30.36 -2.54 -7.12
C LEU A 340 -31.09 -1.41 -6.36
N ALA A 341 -30.99 -1.37 -5.03
CA ALA A 341 -31.65 -0.34 -4.21
C ALA A 341 -31.15 1.08 -4.52
N VAL A 342 -29.85 1.23 -4.78
CA VAL A 342 -29.23 2.54 -5.08
C VAL A 342 -29.54 2.94 -6.52
N ALA A 343 -29.54 1.98 -7.44
CA ALA A 343 -29.93 2.21 -8.84
C ALA A 343 -31.40 2.65 -8.95
N SER A 344 -32.32 2.07 -8.17
CA SER A 344 -33.75 2.43 -8.21
C SER A 344 -34.05 3.80 -7.60
N GLU A 345 -33.42 4.15 -6.48
CA GLU A 345 -33.67 5.43 -5.79
C GLU A 345 -33.13 6.64 -6.57
N LEU A 346 -32.05 6.43 -7.33
CA LEU A 346 -31.33 7.52 -7.98
C LEU A 346 -31.51 7.54 -9.52
N ALA A 347 -32.25 6.57 -10.08
CA ALA A 347 -32.67 6.55 -11.48
C ALA A 347 -33.27 7.87 -11.99
N PRO A 348 -34.08 8.63 -11.22
CA PRO A 348 -34.65 9.89 -11.69
C PRO A 348 -33.63 11.00 -11.95
N PHE A 349 -32.40 10.87 -11.47
CA PHE A 349 -31.35 11.89 -11.55
C PHE A 349 -30.28 11.58 -12.61
N SER A 350 -30.44 10.53 -13.43
CA SER A 350 -29.46 10.12 -14.44
C SER A 350 -29.16 11.22 -15.48
N ASP A 351 -30.18 11.97 -15.87
CA ASP A 351 -30.08 13.02 -16.90
C ASP A 351 -29.28 14.24 -16.44
N LEU A 352 -29.26 14.51 -15.13
CA LEU A 352 -28.54 15.65 -14.54
C LEU A 352 -27.03 15.41 -14.45
N CYS A 353 -26.59 14.15 -14.52
CA CYS A 353 -25.21 13.76 -14.25
C CYS A 353 -24.36 13.51 -15.50
N GLY A 354 -24.89 13.74 -16.70
CA GLY A 354 -24.12 13.74 -17.95
C GLY A 354 -23.58 12.36 -18.38
N PHE A 355 -24.20 11.27 -17.94
CA PHE A 355 -23.73 9.89 -18.21
C PHE A 355 -24.09 9.37 -19.62
N TYR A 356 -24.92 10.10 -20.37
CA TYR A 356 -25.13 9.87 -21.80
C TYR A 356 -24.04 10.57 -22.62
N MET A 357 -22.89 9.92 -22.83
CA MET A 357 -21.97 10.39 -23.87
C MET A 357 -22.61 10.11 -25.23
N ALA A 358 -23.02 11.17 -25.93
CA ALA A 358 -23.48 11.10 -27.31
C ALA A 358 -22.45 10.39 -28.21
N PRO A 359 -22.87 9.62 -29.23
CA PRO A 359 -21.96 8.97 -30.16
C PRO A 359 -21.12 10.03 -30.88
N VAL A 360 -19.80 9.85 -30.85
CA VAL A 360 -18.86 10.68 -31.62
C VAL A 360 -19.17 10.43 -33.09
N SER A 361 -19.73 11.44 -33.77
CA SER A 361 -19.90 11.46 -35.21
C SER A 361 -18.54 11.20 -35.88
N ARG A 362 -18.44 10.13 -36.67
CA ARG A 362 -17.32 9.91 -37.59
C ARG A 362 -17.18 11.17 -38.45
N ARG A 363 -16.03 11.84 -38.37
CA ARG A 363 -15.62 12.79 -39.42
C ARG A 363 -15.19 11.94 -40.61
N GLU A 364 -15.97 11.99 -41.68
CA GLU A 364 -15.49 11.66 -43.01
C GLU A 364 -14.37 12.66 -43.38
N GLY A 365 -13.27 12.11 -43.89
CA GLY A 365 -12.11 12.81 -44.40
C GLY A 365 -11.24 11.83 -45.14
#